data_AF-A0A968JJV6-F1
#
_entry.id   AF-A0A968JJV6-F1
#
_cell.length_a   1.000
_cell.length_b   1.000
_cell.length_c   1.000
_cell.angle_alpha   90.00
_cell.angle_beta   90.00
_cell.angle_gamma   90.00
#
_symmetry.space_group_name_H-M   'P 1'
#
loop_
_entity.id
_entity.type
_entity.pdbx_description
1 polymer ?
#
loop_
_entity_poly.entity_id
_entity_poly.type
_entity_poly.pdbx_seq_one_letter_code
_entity_poly.pdbx_strand_id
1 'polypeptide(L)'
;MLVNSFFIRFGALLFWSGSLLLACVEATAPTLYNQHLPQQTSINFANQLQENEAFNIIEYLYYYNGGGVAVGDINNDNLPDIYSLVINYL
;
A
#
# COMPACT_ATOMS: atom_id res chain seq x y z
N MET A 1 -43.28 42.97 20.47
CA MET A 1 -42.22 42.84 19.45
C MET A 1 -40.94 42.14 19.94
N LEU A 2 -40.64 42.10 21.24
CA LEU A 2 -39.39 41.50 21.77
C LEU A 2 -39.36 39.96 21.83
N VAL A 3 -40.51 39.30 21.91
CA VAL A 3 -40.60 37.82 22.01
C VAL A 3 -40.20 37.13 20.70
N ASN A 4 -40.51 37.74 19.55
CA ASN A 4 -40.28 37.13 18.23
C ASN A 4 -38.79 37.10 17.84
N SER A 5 -38.00 38.12 18.24
CA SER A 5 -36.56 38.14 17.95
C SER A 5 -35.76 37.14 18.79
N PHE A 6 -36.27 36.76 19.98
CA PHE A 6 -35.65 35.75 20.83
C PHE A 6 -35.76 34.35 20.21
N PHE A 7 -36.94 33.96 19.72
CA PHE A 7 -37.15 32.67 19.04
C PHE A 7 -36.35 32.55 17.73
N ILE A 8 -36.26 33.64 16.95
CA ILE A 8 -35.49 33.66 15.69
C ILE A 8 -33.98 33.51 15.96
N ARG A 9 -33.46 34.16 17.02
CA ARG A 9 -32.04 34.07 17.40
C ARG A 9 -31.68 32.71 17.99
N PHE A 10 -32.57 32.10 18.78
CA PHE A 10 -32.38 30.74 19.30
C PHE A 10 -32.40 29.69 18.19
N GLY A 11 -33.31 29.83 17.22
CA GLY A 11 -33.36 28.96 16.05
C GLY A 11 -32.11 29.07 15.16
N ALA A 12 -31.60 30.29 14.95
CA ALA A 12 -30.38 30.52 14.17
C ALA A 12 -29.12 29.91 14.84
N LEU A 13 -29.01 29.97 16.17
CA LEU A 13 -27.90 29.38 16.92
C LEU A 13 -27.90 27.85 16.87
N LEU A 14 -29.07 27.21 16.95
CA LEU A 14 -29.21 25.75 16.80
C LEU A 14 -28.90 25.28 15.38
N PHE A 15 -29.21 26.10 14.37
CA PHE A 15 -28.90 25.81 12.98
C PHE A 15 -27.39 25.92 12.69
N TRP A 16 -26.72 26.93 13.26
CA TRP A 16 -25.27 27.10 13.15
C TRP A 16 -24.48 26.02 13.92
N SER A 17 -24.95 25.58 15.10
CA SER A 17 -24.29 24.50 15.84
C SER A 17 -24.46 23.13 15.17
N GLY A 18 -25.61 22.87 14.52
CA GLY A 18 -25.84 21.63 13.76
C GLY A 18 -24.94 21.50 12.52
N SER A 19 -24.51 22.63 11.95
CA SER A 19 -23.66 22.68 10.76
C SER A 19 -22.22 22.21 11.02
N LEU A 20 -21.76 22.29 12.28
CA LEU A 20 -20.42 21.86 12.70
C LEU A 20 -20.29 20.34 12.86
N LEU A 21 -21.40 19.61 13.01
CA LEU A 21 -21.40 18.15 13.22
C LEU A 21 -21.28 17.34 11.91
N LEU A 22 -21.44 17.99 10.75
CA LEU A 22 -21.31 17.33 9.43
C LEU A 22 -19.93 17.50 8.79
N ALA A 23 -19.01 18.24 9.43
CA ALA A 23 -17.70 18.58 8.85
C ALA A 23 -16.61 17.51 9.06
N CYS A 24 -16.87 16.46 9.85
CA CYS A 24 -15.90 15.40 10.08
C CYS A 24 -16.22 14.18 9.21
N VAL A 25 -15.71 14.20 7.99
CA VAL A 25 -15.51 13.00 7.16
C VAL A 25 -14.01 12.88 6.96
N GLU A 26 -13.38 11.94 7.65
CA GLU A 26 -11.97 11.61 7.43
C GLU A 26 -11.82 11.01 6.04
N ALA A 27 -11.06 11.71 5.17
CA ALA A 27 -10.63 11.15 3.91
C ALA A 27 -9.64 10.02 4.21
N THR A 28 -10.04 8.77 3.95
CA THR A 28 -9.15 7.62 4.07
C THR A 28 -8.00 7.81 3.09
N ALA A 29 -6.77 7.95 3.61
CA ALA A 29 -5.60 8.10 2.77
C ALA A 29 -5.44 6.86 1.87
N PRO A 30 -5.09 7.02 0.58
CA PRO A 30 -4.88 5.89 -0.31
C PRO A 30 -3.78 4.98 0.23
N THR A 31 -3.98 3.67 0.15
CA THR A 31 -2.98 2.68 0.51
C THR A 31 -1.80 2.77 -0.46
N LEU A 32 -0.58 2.94 0.08
CA LEU A 32 0.66 2.97 -0.72
C LEU A 32 1.04 1.59 -1.27
N TYR A 33 0.46 0.52 -0.73
CA TYR A 33 0.70 -0.85 -1.13
C TYR A 33 -0.63 -1.60 -1.25
N ASN A 34 -0.86 -2.19 -2.42
CA ASN A 34 -1.95 -3.13 -2.66
C ASN A 34 -1.34 -4.48 -3.01
N GLN A 35 -1.66 -5.50 -2.23
CA GLN A 35 -1.22 -6.85 -2.53
C GLN A 35 -1.99 -7.38 -3.74
N HIS A 36 -1.27 -7.79 -4.77
CA HIS A 36 -1.85 -8.45 -5.95
C HIS A 36 -1.61 -9.97 -5.88
N LEU A 37 -2.66 -10.73 -6.20
CA LEU A 37 -2.57 -12.18 -6.34
C LEU A 37 -1.86 -12.55 -7.65
N PRO A 38 -1.13 -13.68 -7.73
CA PRO A 38 -0.51 -14.15 -8.97
C PRO A 38 -1.49 -14.26 -10.14
N GLN A 39 -2.75 -14.58 -9.88
CA GLN A 39 -3.81 -14.65 -10.90
C GLN A 39 -4.13 -13.29 -11.54
N GLN A 40 -3.88 -12.19 -10.82
CA GLN A 40 -4.13 -10.83 -11.32
C GLN A 40 -2.97 -10.29 -12.15
N THR A 41 -1.74 -10.74 -11.85
CA THR A 41 -0.52 -10.27 -12.53
C THR A 41 -0.02 -11.26 -13.58
N SER A 42 -0.47 -12.51 -13.53
CA SER A 42 0.10 -13.64 -14.28
C SER A 42 1.59 -13.89 -13.99
N ILE A 43 2.12 -13.36 -12.88
CA ILE A 43 3.51 -13.53 -12.46
C ILE A 43 3.57 -14.56 -11.35
N ASN A 44 4.24 -15.68 -11.62
CA ASN A 44 4.58 -16.70 -10.63
C ASN A 44 6.09 -16.67 -10.39
N PHE A 45 6.50 -16.66 -9.12
CA PHE A 45 7.90 -16.69 -8.74
C PHE A 45 8.14 -17.82 -7.73
N ALA A 46 9.21 -18.58 -7.93
CA ALA A 46 9.68 -19.59 -7.00
C ALA A 46 11.21 -19.60 -6.96
N ASN A 47 11.78 -19.42 -5.77
CA ASN A 47 13.21 -19.59 -5.54
C ASN A 47 13.52 -21.08 -5.34
N GLN A 48 13.71 -21.83 -6.43
CA GLN A 48 14.02 -23.26 -6.40
C GLN A 48 15.54 -23.48 -6.44
N LEU A 49 16.12 -23.86 -5.30
CA LEU A 49 17.54 -24.17 -5.18
C LEU A 49 17.77 -25.67 -5.46
N GLN A 50 18.81 -26.01 -6.23
CA GLN A 50 19.22 -27.40 -6.49
C GLN A 50 20.54 -27.72 -5.79
N GLU A 51 20.44 -28.27 -4.59
CA GLU A 51 21.61 -28.63 -3.79
C GLU A 51 22.46 -29.72 -4.44
N ASN A 52 23.78 -29.56 -4.34
CA ASN A 52 24.76 -30.61 -4.63
C ASN A 52 26.08 -30.34 -3.88
N GLU A 53 27.08 -31.20 -4.09
CA GLU A 53 28.38 -31.09 -3.41
C GLU A 53 29.08 -29.74 -3.66
N ALA A 54 28.86 -29.09 -4.82
CA ALA A 54 29.42 -27.77 -5.13
C ALA A 54 28.49 -26.60 -4.75
N PHE A 55 27.19 -26.84 -4.62
CA PHE A 55 26.17 -25.82 -4.38
C PHE A 55 25.38 -26.15 -3.11
N ASN A 56 25.88 -25.66 -1.97
CA ASN A 56 25.29 -25.83 -0.65
C ASN A 56 25.82 -24.72 0.29
N ILE A 57 25.31 -24.66 1.52
CA ILE A 57 25.70 -23.61 2.49
C ILE A 57 27.16 -23.70 2.95
N ILE A 58 27.74 -24.90 2.93
CA ILE A 58 29.10 -25.15 3.40
C ILE A 58 30.10 -24.59 2.39
N GLU A 59 29.85 -24.81 1.08
CA GLU A 59 30.71 -24.32 -0.01
C GLU A 59 30.40 -22.87 -0.41
N TYR A 60 29.14 -22.44 -0.30
CA TYR A 60 28.71 -21.08 -0.62
C TYR A 60 27.71 -20.55 0.42
N LEU A 61 28.20 -19.72 1.33
CA LEU A 61 27.42 -19.20 2.46
C LEU A 61 26.14 -18.45 2.03
N TYR A 62 26.16 -17.86 0.84
CA TYR A 62 25.05 -17.10 0.26
C TYR A 62 24.10 -17.95 -0.59
N TYR A 63 24.29 -19.27 -0.66
CA TYR A 63 23.50 -20.15 -1.50
C TYR A 63 22.00 -20.10 -1.16
N TYR A 64 21.68 -19.94 0.12
CA TYR A 64 20.31 -19.83 0.62
C TYR A 64 19.81 -18.40 0.78
N ASN A 65 20.54 -17.40 0.25
CA ASN A 65 19.98 -16.06 0.16
C ASN A 65 18.69 -16.11 -0.65
N GLY A 66 17.66 -15.44 -0.15
CA GLY A 66 16.38 -15.41 -0.82
C GLY A 66 16.50 -14.72 -2.18
N GLY A 67 15.83 -15.24 -3.19
CA GLY A 67 15.55 -14.50 -4.43
C GLY A 67 14.19 -13.82 -4.33
N GLY A 68 14.01 -12.70 -5.04
CA GLY A 68 12.72 -12.05 -5.23
C GLY A 68 12.58 -11.48 -6.64
N VAL A 69 11.39 -11.03 -6.99
CA VAL A 69 11.11 -10.31 -8.23
C VAL A 69 10.42 -8.99 -7.91
N ALA A 70 10.89 -7.91 -8.51
CA ALA A 70 10.22 -6.62 -8.53
C ALA A 70 9.68 -6.31 -9.93
N VAL A 71 8.59 -5.55 -9.97
CA VAL A 71 8.00 -5.05 -11.20
C VAL A 71 7.88 -3.53 -11.09
N GLY A 72 8.27 -2.81 -12.14
CA GLY A 72 8.16 -1.36 -12.23
C GLY A 72 8.54 -0.88 -13.63
N ASP A 73 8.15 0.32 -14.01
CA ASP A 73 8.60 0.95 -15.25
C ASP A 73 9.86 1.78 -14.94
N ILE A 74 11.03 1.26 -15.27
CA ILE A 74 12.32 1.86 -14.95
C ILE A 74 12.89 2.62 -16.15
N ASN A 75 12.62 2.14 -17.37
CA ASN A 75 13.09 2.77 -18.59
C ASN A 75 12.13 3.85 -19.14
N ASN A 76 10.97 4.04 -18.51
CA ASN A 76 9.89 4.97 -18.87
C ASN A 76 9.24 4.68 -20.24
N ASP A 77 9.14 3.40 -20.63
CA ASP A 77 8.47 3.01 -21.88
C ASP A 77 6.96 2.72 -21.71
N ASN A 78 6.43 2.93 -20.51
CA ASN A 78 5.06 2.61 -20.09
C ASN A 78 4.72 1.11 -20.10
N LEU A 79 5.73 0.23 -20.15
CA LEU A 79 5.57 -1.20 -19.97
C LEU A 79 6.13 -1.61 -18.60
N PRO A 80 5.59 -2.68 -17.98
CA PRO A 80 6.15 -3.20 -16.74
C PRO A 80 7.49 -3.90 -17.01
N ASP A 81 8.58 -3.42 -16.42
CA ASP A 81 9.86 -4.13 -16.39
C ASP A 81 9.91 -5.10 -15.21
N ILE A 82 10.62 -6.22 -15.38
CA ILE A 82 10.79 -7.26 -14.36
C ILE A 82 12.25 -7.35 -13.95
N TYR A 83 12.53 -7.27 -12.64
CA TYR A 83 13.88 -7.36 -12.07
C TYR A 83 14.00 -8.46 -11.02
N SER A 84 15.09 -9.21 -11.08
CA SER A 84 15.45 -10.17 -10.03
C SER A 84 16.19 -9.48 -8.88
N LEU A 85 15.74 -9.71 -7.66
CA LEU A 85 16.31 -9.20 -6.43
C LEU A 85 17.05 -10.32 -5.71
N VAL A 86 18.23 -10.02 -5.19
CA VAL A 86 18.93 -10.89 -4.24
C VAL A 86 18.70 -10.32 -2.85
N ILE A 87 18.01 -11.08 -2.01
CA ILE A 87 17.73 -10.73 -0.63
C ILE A 87 18.88 -11.26 0.22
N ASN A 88 19.75 -10.33 0.62
CA ASN A 88 20.76 -10.60 1.64
C ASN A 88 20.16 -10.23 3.00
N TYR A 89 20.24 -11.15 3.95
CA TYR A 89 20.02 -10.82 5.36
C TYR A 89 21.32 -10.17 5.86
N LEU A 90 21.36 -8.84 5.93
CA LEU A 90 22.35 -8.10 6.72
C LEU A 90 21.98 -8.15 8.21
#